data_AF-A0A968U722-F1
#
_entry.id   AF-A0A968U722-F1
#
_cell.length_a   1.000
_cell.length_b   1.000
_cell.length_c   1.000
_cell.angle_alpha   90.00
_cell.angle_beta   90.00
_cell.angle_gamma   90.00
#
_symmetry.space_group_name_H-M   'P 1'
#
loop_
_entity.id
_entity.type
_entity.pdbx_description
1 polymer ?
#
loop_
_entity_poly.entity_id
_entity_poly.type
_entity_poly.pdbx_seq_one_letter_code
_entity_poly.pdbx_strand_id
1 'polypeptide(L)'
;KASGITYTIVRPGGLKNEDTGGALVMSAADTLFGGSIPRAKVAQVCVDALSQPDARNKVVEVVVNPDVAPQTSDRLFASIN
;
A
#
# COMPACT_ATOMS: atom_id res chain seq x y z
N LYS A 1 11.92 0.30 -14.70
CA LYS A 1 11.85 -1.06 -14.13
C LYS A 1 12.81 -1.95 -14.94
N ALA A 2 14.03 -2.22 -14.45
CA ALA A 2 15.07 -2.84 -15.31
C ALA A 2 16.19 -3.61 -14.58
N SER A 3 16.08 -3.88 -13.27
CA SER A 3 17.17 -4.53 -12.51
C SER A 3 17.16 -6.07 -12.56
N GLY A 4 16.10 -6.69 -13.08
CA GLY A 4 15.91 -8.16 -13.02
C GLY A 4 15.59 -8.71 -11.63
N ILE A 5 15.54 -7.86 -10.60
CA ILE A 5 15.22 -8.24 -9.22
C ILE A 5 13.71 -8.13 -9.01
N THR A 6 13.11 -9.11 -8.34
CA THR A 6 11.71 -9.03 -7.91
C THR A 6 11.54 -7.88 -6.92
N TYR A 7 10.61 -6.97 -7.19
CA TYR A 7 10.44 -5.75 -6.39
C TYR A 7 8.98 -5.52 -6.02
N THR A 8 8.77 -4.69 -4.99
CA THR A 8 7.51 -3.99 -4.75
C THR A 8 7.87 -2.54 -4.45
N ILE A 9 7.28 -1.60 -5.16
CA ILE A 9 7.47 -0.16 -4.91
C ILE A 9 6.23 0.34 -4.18
N VAL A 10 6.39 0.76 -2.94
CA VAL A 10 5.32 1.36 -2.13
C VAL A 10 5.44 2.88 -2.21
N ARG A 11 4.41 3.55 -2.75
CA ARG A 11 4.30 5.01 -2.85
C ARG A 11 3.24 5.51 -1.87
N PRO A 12 3.62 5.87 -0.64
CA PRO A 12 2.65 6.35 0.33
C PRO A 12 2.16 7.76 0.00
N GLY A 13 0.95 8.09 0.44
CA GLY A 13 0.52 9.48 0.58
C GLY A 13 1.30 10.22 1.68
N GLY A 14 0.77 11.36 2.13
CA GLY A 14 1.43 12.18 3.16
C GLY A 14 1.68 11.40 4.46
N LEU A 15 2.93 11.36 4.92
CA LEU A 15 3.32 10.59 6.11
C LEU A 15 2.91 11.30 7.41
N LYS A 16 2.23 10.57 8.29
CA LYS A 16 1.85 11.02 9.64
C LYS A 16 2.48 10.18 10.74
N ASN A 17 2.67 10.77 11.92
CA ASN A 17 3.18 10.06 13.10
C ASN A 17 2.05 9.45 13.93
N GLU A 18 0.90 10.12 13.91
CA GLU A 18 -0.29 9.74 14.64
C GLU A 18 -1.04 8.63 13.89
N ASP A 19 -1.63 7.70 14.62
CA ASP A 19 -2.64 6.82 14.02
C ASP A 19 -3.93 7.60 13.85
N THR A 20 -4.31 7.83 12.60
CA THR A 20 -5.53 8.56 12.25
C THR A 20 -6.77 7.66 12.21
N GLY A 21 -6.65 6.37 12.55
CA GLY A 21 -7.73 5.40 12.34
C GLY A 21 -8.00 5.16 10.86
N GLY A 22 -8.96 4.30 10.53
CA GLY A 22 -9.38 3.99 9.16
C GLY A 22 -8.66 2.82 8.49
N ALA A 23 -9.18 2.37 7.35
CA ALA A 23 -8.66 1.22 6.61
C ALA A 23 -7.57 1.62 5.61
N LEU A 24 -6.66 0.69 5.35
CA LEU A 24 -5.68 0.81 4.26
C LEU A 24 -6.41 0.76 2.92
N VAL A 25 -6.16 1.75 2.07
CA VAL A 25 -6.57 1.77 0.67
C VAL A 25 -5.31 1.60 -0.17
N MET A 26 -5.36 0.65 -1.09
CA MET A 26 -4.28 0.37 -2.04
C MET A 26 -4.79 0.60 -3.45
N SER A 27 -3.97 1.23 -4.29
CA SER A 27 -4.32 1.50 -5.69
C SER A 27 -3.11 1.27 -6.60
N ALA A 28 -3.39 1.12 -7.90
CA ALA A 28 -2.35 0.98 -8.91
C ALA A 28 -1.57 2.29 -9.08
N ALA A 29 -0.39 2.21 -9.70
CA ALA A 29 0.41 3.40 -9.95
C ALA A 29 -0.38 4.49 -10.71
N ASP A 30 -0.18 5.73 -10.29
CA ASP A 30 -0.69 6.94 -10.92
C ASP A 30 -2.23 7.01 -10.92
N THR A 31 -2.89 6.37 -9.96
CA THR A 31 -4.36 6.36 -9.80
C THR A 31 -4.84 7.03 -8.52
N LEU A 32 -3.95 7.25 -7.55
CA LEU A 32 -4.29 7.84 -6.27
C LEU A 32 -3.60 9.21 -6.10
N PHE A 33 -4.40 10.26 -5.97
CA PHE A 33 -3.92 11.63 -5.80
C PHE A 33 -4.32 12.20 -4.44
N GLY A 34 -3.35 12.37 -3.54
CA GLY A 34 -3.57 12.92 -2.20
C GLY A 34 -3.79 11.85 -1.13
N GLY A 35 -4.24 12.28 0.06
CA GLY A 35 -4.41 11.43 1.24
C GLY A 35 -3.17 11.34 2.13
N SER A 36 -3.33 10.66 3.28
CA SER A 36 -2.26 10.47 4.26
C SER A 36 -2.26 9.07 4.84
N ILE A 37 -1.11 8.63 5.35
CA ILE A 37 -0.94 7.33 5.97
C ILE A 37 0.01 7.43 7.18
N PRO A 38 -0.30 6.79 8.32
CA PRO A 38 0.63 6.66 9.42
C PRO A 38 1.88 5.88 9.01
N ARG A 39 3.07 6.31 9.46
CA ARG A 39 4.35 5.62 9.17
C ARG A 39 4.32 4.14 9.54
N ALA A 40 3.64 3.79 10.64
CA ALA A 40 3.47 2.40 11.06
C ALA A 40 2.70 1.54 10.03
N LYS A 41 1.67 2.10 9.38
CA LYS A 41 0.93 1.37 8.34
C LYS A 41 1.73 1.22 7.05
N VAL A 42 2.58 2.20 6.70
CA VAL A 42 3.53 2.03 5.59
C VAL A 42 4.48 0.86 5.88
N ALA A 43 5.01 0.78 7.11
CA ALA A 43 5.88 -0.33 7.50
C ALA A 43 5.15 -1.68 7.42
N GLN A 44 3.88 -1.75 7.85
CA GLN A 44 3.06 -2.96 7.73
C GLN A 44 2.93 -3.40 6.26
N VAL A 45 2.62 -2.48 5.34
CA VAL A 45 2.52 -2.79 3.90
C VAL A 45 3.83 -3.35 3.36
N CYS A 46 4.96 -2.77 3.76
CA CYS A 46 6.29 -3.25 3.35
C CYS A 46 6.57 -4.67 3.85
N VAL A 47 6.18 -4.99 5.10
CA VAL A 47 6.35 -6.34 5.66
C VAL A 47 5.43 -7.34 4.96
N ASP A 48 4.16 -6.98 4.78
CA ASP A 48 3.17 -7.84 4.12
C ASP A 48 3.59 -8.18 2.68
N ALA A 49 4.14 -7.20 1.95
CA ALA A 49 4.62 -7.38 0.58
C ALA A 49 5.67 -8.51 0.45
N LEU A 50 6.45 -8.79 1.51
CA LEU A 50 7.45 -9.85 1.49
C LEU A 50 6.81 -11.25 1.41
N SER A 51 5.65 -11.43 2.04
CA SER A 51 4.94 -12.71 2.06
C SER A 51 3.93 -12.89 0.93
N GLN A 52 3.53 -11.81 0.24
CA GLN A 52 2.48 -11.87 -0.77
C GLN A 52 3.03 -12.02 -2.20
N PRO A 53 2.75 -13.15 -2.90
CA PRO A 53 3.14 -13.31 -4.30
C PRO A 53 2.57 -12.22 -5.20
N ASP A 54 1.35 -11.77 -4.91
CA ASP A 54 0.68 -10.70 -5.65
C ASP A 54 1.29 -9.31 -5.44
N ALA A 55 2.25 -9.13 -4.53
CA ALA A 55 2.98 -7.87 -4.40
C ALA A 55 4.14 -7.75 -5.40
N ARG A 56 4.52 -8.86 -6.06
CA ARG A 56 5.72 -8.94 -6.90
C ARG A 56 5.57 -8.11 -8.18
N ASN A 57 6.61 -7.36 -8.48
CA ASN A 57 6.73 -6.47 -9.64
C ASN A 57 5.65 -5.38 -9.72
N LYS A 58 5.02 -5.05 -8.59
CA LYS A 58 3.98 -4.03 -8.50
C LYS A 58 4.52 -2.71 -7.97
N VAL A 59 3.84 -1.66 -8.40
CA VAL A 59 3.92 -0.33 -7.80
C VAL A 59 2.56 -0.09 -7.18
N VAL A 60 2.53 0.11 -5.88
CA VAL A 60 1.29 0.29 -5.12
C VAL A 60 1.29 1.67 -4.47
N GLU A 61 0.17 2.37 -4.60
CA GLU A 61 -0.09 3.65 -3.93
C GLU A 61 -0.96 3.40 -2.72
N VAL A 62 -0.57 3.94 -1.55
CA VAL A 62 -1.21 3.60 -0.28
C VAL A 62 -1.55 4.83 0.57
N VAL A 63 -2.79 4.86 1.05
CA VAL A 63 -3.32 5.84 2.00
C VAL A 63 -4.23 5.17 3.02
N VAL A 64 -4.71 5.93 3.99
CA VAL A 64 -5.75 5.49 4.91
C VAL A 64 -7.03 6.30 4.70
N ASN A 65 -8.16 5.61 4.70
CA ASN A 65 -9.48 6.20 4.60
C ASN A 65 -10.39 5.71 5.75
N PRO A 66 -10.95 6.61 6.59
CA PRO A 66 -11.83 6.23 7.70
C PRO A 66 -13.17 5.64 7.26
N ASP A 67 -13.64 5.95 6.05
CA ASP A 67 -14.96 5.54 5.55
C ASP A 67 -14.93 4.18 4.83
N VAL A 68 -13.75 3.56 4.73
CA VAL A 68 -13.55 2.27 4.07
C VAL A 68 -13.44 1.17 5.12
N ALA A 69 -14.11 0.04 4.86
CA ALA A 69 -13.99 -1.14 5.71
C ALA A 69 -12.60 -1.79 5.55
N PRO A 70 -11.97 -2.27 6.64
CA PRO A 70 -10.69 -2.96 6.55
C PRO A 70 -10.73 -4.16 5.61
N GLN A 71 -9.67 -4.30 4.81
CA GLN A 71 -9.44 -5.44 3.94
C GLN A 71 -8.12 -6.10 4.31
N THR A 72 -8.01 -7.40 4.03
CA THR A 72 -6.79 -8.17 4.24
C THR A 72 -5.76 -7.86 3.15
N SER A 73 -4.48 -7.99 3.50
CA SER A 73 -3.38 -7.63 2.60
C SER A 73 -3.36 -8.48 1.33
N ASP A 74 -3.76 -9.75 1.38
CA ASP A 74 -3.91 -10.62 0.20
C ASP A 74 -4.90 -10.02 -0.81
N ARG A 75 -6.09 -9.62 -0.34
CA ARG A 75 -7.10 -9.00 -1.21
C ARG A 75 -6.65 -7.66 -1.77
N LEU A 76 -5.94 -6.86 -0.97
CA LEU A 76 -5.42 -5.57 -1.41
C LEU A 76 -4.36 -5.72 -2.50
N PHE A 77 -3.40 -6.64 -2.36
CA PHE A 77 -2.40 -6.86 -3.41
C PHE A 77 -2.98 -7.54 -4.65
N ALA A 78 -3.93 -8.47 -4.46
CA ALA A 78 -4.60 -9.17 -5.57
C ALA A 78 -5.47 -8.24 -6.43
N SER A 79 -5.96 -7.11 -5.88
CA SER A 79 -6.79 -6.17 -6.63
C SER A 79 -5.99 -5.21 -7.53
N ILE A 80 -4.66 -5.20 -7.42
CA ILE A 80 -3.79 -4.32 -8.22
C ILE A 80 -3.32 -5.04 -9.47
N ASN A 81 -3.54 -4.44 -10.65
CA ASN A 81 -3.08 -4.95 -11.95
C ASN A 81 -1.77 -4.29 -12.40
#